data_AF-A0A835HFY9-F1
#
_entry.id   AF-A0A835HFY9-F1
#
_cell.length_a   1.000
_cell.length_b   1.000
_cell.length_c   1.000
_cell.angle_alpha   90.00
_cell.angle_beta   90.00
_cell.angle_gamma   90.00
#
_symmetry.space_group_name_H-M   'P 1'
#
loop_
_entity.id
_entity.type
_entity.pdbx_description
1 polymer ?
#
loop_
_entity_poly.entity_id
_entity_poly.type
_entity_poly.pdbx_seq_one_letter_code
_entity_poly.pdbx_strand_id
1 'polypeptide(L)'
;MARVTGVPISFLLSRGQSIKVLSQLLRKAKQKNLVIPSVKKGDLETTHLKVLEAKTGFYEKPITTLDFTSLYPSIMMAYNLCYCNLIIMSEALLLVVSLKVTPEDVRKFNLPPKCVNKTPSSETFVKSNLQKGILPKFLKNSWSLS
;
A
#
# COMPACT_ATOMS: atom_id res chain seq x y z
N MET A 1 1.84 -19.17 11.50
CA MET A 1 1.06 -18.35 10.54
C MET A 1 -0.34 -17.96 11.04
N ALA A 2 -1.21 -18.89 11.44
CA ALA A 2 -2.59 -18.60 11.86
C ALA A 2 -2.73 -17.51 12.94
N ARG A 3 -1.87 -17.52 13.97
CA ARG A 3 -1.87 -16.51 15.04
C ARG A 3 -1.54 -15.09 14.53
N VAL A 4 -0.63 -14.96 13.57
CA VAL A 4 -0.21 -13.67 13.00
C VAL A 4 -1.29 -13.13 12.06
N THR A 5 -1.85 -13.98 11.20
CA THR A 5 -2.85 -13.59 10.21
C THR A 5 -4.27 -13.51 10.77
N GLY A 6 -4.55 -14.13 11.91
CA GLY A 6 -5.88 -14.15 12.51
C GLY A 6 -6.89 -14.92 11.66
N VAL A 7 -6.48 -16.05 11.08
CA VAL A 7 -7.36 -16.93 10.29
C VAL A 7 -7.38 -18.33 10.92
N PRO A 8 -8.49 -19.08 10.79
CA PRO A 8 -8.55 -20.47 11.24
C PRO A 8 -7.46 -21.33 10.62
N ILE A 9 -7.01 -22.37 11.32
CA ILE A 9 -5.94 -23.26 10.84
C ILE A 9 -6.33 -23.94 9.52
N SER A 10 -7.61 -24.32 9.37
CA SER A 10 -8.17 -24.92 8.15
C SER A 10 -8.02 -24.01 6.92
N PHE A 11 -8.07 -22.69 7.11
CA PHE A 11 -7.93 -21.71 6.03
C PHE A 11 -6.48 -21.57 5.55
N LEU A 12 -5.50 -22.04 6.31
CA LEU A 12 -4.12 -22.07 5.82
C LEU A 12 -3.92 -23.09 4.69
N LEU A 13 -4.73 -24.15 4.67
CA LEU A 13 -4.69 -25.22 3.66
C LEU A 13 -5.72 -25.01 2.55
N SER A 14 -6.94 -24.57 2.93
CA SER A 14 -8.10 -24.51 2.01
C SER A 14 -8.28 -23.16 1.30
N ARG A 15 -7.62 -22.09 1.75
CA ARG A 15 -7.81 -20.73 1.23
C ARG A 15 -6.49 -20.07 0.82
N GLY A 16 -6.57 -19.15 -0.14
CA GLY A 16 -5.41 -18.44 -0.68
C GLY A 16 -4.83 -17.34 0.23
N GLN A 17 -3.94 -16.51 -0.30
CA GLN A 17 -3.28 -15.46 0.48
C GLN A 17 -4.19 -14.25 0.76
N SER A 18 -5.18 -13.97 -0.09
CA SER A 18 -6.07 -12.81 0.02
C SER A 18 -6.83 -12.76 1.35
N ILE A 19 -7.31 -13.92 1.85
CA ILE A 19 -8.04 -13.98 3.13
C ILE A 19 -7.16 -13.59 4.32
N LYS A 20 -5.86 -13.87 4.24
CA LYS A 20 -4.89 -13.54 5.30
C LYS A 20 -4.69 -12.03 5.36
N VAL A 21 -4.49 -11.40 4.20
CA VAL A 21 -4.35 -9.94 4.07
C VAL A 21 -5.64 -9.24 4.49
N LEU A 22 -6.80 -9.71 4.01
CA LEU A 22 -8.09 -9.13 4.33
C LEU A 22 -8.40 -9.20 5.84
N SER A 23 -8.16 -10.35 6.48
CA SER A 23 -8.34 -10.51 7.93
C SER A 23 -7.49 -9.50 8.72
N GLN A 24 -6.21 -9.36 8.35
CA GLN A 24 -5.30 -8.41 9.00
C GLN A 24 -5.71 -6.95 8.76
N LEU A 25 -6.16 -6.62 7.54
CA LEU A 25 -6.64 -5.29 7.19
C LEU A 25 -7.91 -4.92 7.96
N LEU A 26 -8.90 -5.81 8.01
CA LEU A 26 -10.15 -5.62 8.76
C LEU A 26 -9.90 -5.37 10.25
N ARG A 27 -9.01 -6.17 10.87
CA ARG A 27 -8.65 -5.97 12.28
C ARG A 27 -8.02 -4.60 12.54
N LYS A 28 -7.19 -4.10 11.62
CA LYS A 28 -6.59 -2.77 11.72
C LYS A 28 -7.55 -1.63 11.37
N ALA A 29 -8.47 -1.85 10.44
CA ALA A 29 -9.55 -0.92 10.11
C ALA A 29 -10.48 -0.73 11.31
N LYS A 30 -10.88 -1.82 11.98
CA LYS A 30 -11.68 -1.78 13.22
C LYS A 30 -11.01 -0.96 14.33
N GLN A 31 -9.70 -1.12 14.53
CA GLN A 31 -8.93 -0.33 15.52
C GLN A 31 -8.93 1.18 15.24
N LYS A 32 -9.16 1.58 13.99
CA LYS A 32 -9.20 2.98 13.55
C LYS A 32 -10.62 3.47 13.23
N ASN A 33 -11.65 2.68 13.54
CA ASN A 33 -13.06 2.95 13.20
C ASN A 33 -13.29 3.22 11.70
N LEU A 34 -12.68 2.38 10.85
CA LEU A 34 -12.74 2.51 9.40
C LEU A 34 -13.58 1.40 8.78
N VAL A 35 -14.30 1.73 7.72
CA VAL A 35 -15.12 0.79 6.94
C VAL A 35 -14.41 0.50 5.62
N ILE A 36 -14.34 -0.77 5.24
CA ILE A 36 -13.80 -1.21 3.96
C ILE A 36 -14.97 -1.37 2.98
N PRO A 37 -15.03 -0.59 1.90
CA PRO A 37 -16.10 -0.71 0.90
C PRO A 37 -15.94 -2.00 0.08
N SER A 38 -17.06 -2.59 -0.32
CA SER A 38 -17.10 -3.72 -1.25
C SER A 38 -17.29 -3.21 -2.67
N VAL A 39 -16.19 -2.92 -3.36
CA VAL A 39 -16.21 -2.43 -4.75
C VAL A 39 -16.05 -3.60 -5.71
N LYS A 40 -16.88 -3.68 -6.76
CA LYS A 40 -16.70 -4.65 -7.85
C LYS A 40 -15.45 -4.29 -8.64
N LYS A 41 -14.59 -5.26 -8.94
CA LYS A 41 -13.41 -5.05 -9.79
C LYS A 41 -13.87 -4.52 -11.16
N GLY A 42 -13.40 -3.34 -11.53
CA GLY A 42 -13.31 -2.93 -12.94
C GLY A 42 -12.05 -3.53 -13.56
N ASP A 43 -11.98 -3.52 -14.89
CA ASP A 43 -10.73 -3.84 -15.58
C ASP A 43 -9.67 -2.81 -15.19
N LEU A 44 -8.53 -3.30 -14.71
CA LEU A 44 -7.40 -2.48 -14.33
C LEU A 44 -6.28 -2.77 -15.32
N GLU A 45 -5.93 -1.76 -16.12
CA GLU A 45 -4.73 -1.76 -16.96
C GLU A 45 -3.50 -2.02 -16.07
N THR A 46 -2.84 -3.16 -16.25
CA THR A 46 -1.64 -3.50 -15.48
C THR A 46 -0.40 -2.93 -16.17
N THR A 47 0.28 -1.99 -15.52
CA THR A 47 1.59 -1.54 -16.00
C THR A 47 2.61 -2.68 -15.87
N HIS A 48 3.32 -2.97 -16.96
CA HIS A 48 4.33 -4.03 -16.98
C HIS A 48 5.61 -3.63 -16.22
N LEU A 49 6.25 -4.61 -15.60
CA LEU A 49 7.56 -4.45 -14.98
C LEU A 49 8.63 -4.32 -16.07
N LYS A 50 9.60 -3.44 -15.84
CA LYS A 50 10.73 -3.27 -16.76
C LYS A 50 11.76 -4.37 -16.52
N VAL A 51 11.94 -5.22 -17.52
CA VAL A 51 13.04 -6.20 -17.57
C VAL A 51 14.14 -5.63 -18.47
N LEU A 52 15.38 -5.66 -18.00
CA LEU A 52 16.53 -5.25 -18.81
C LEU A 52 16.94 -6.40 -19.74
N GLU A 53 17.39 -6.06 -20.94
CA GLU A 53 17.92 -7.05 -21.87
C GLU A 53 19.24 -7.62 -21.35
N ALA A 54 19.34 -8.94 -21.33
CA ALA A 54 20.55 -9.63 -20.89
C ALA A 54 21.60 -9.64 -22.00
N LYS A 55 22.84 -9.29 -21.66
CA LYS A 55 23.99 -9.49 -22.55
C LYS A 55 24.43 -10.95 -22.47
N THR A 56 24.19 -11.71 -23.52
CA THR A 56 24.57 -13.12 -23.60
C THR A 56 26.06 -13.28 -23.86
N GLY A 57 26.67 -14.28 -23.22
CA GLY A 57 28.09 -14.55 -23.36
C GLY A 57 28.67 -15.27 -22.14
N PHE A 58 29.95 -15.62 -22.25
CA PHE A 58 30.74 -16.17 -21.14
C PHE A 58 31.48 -15.03 -20.44
N TYR A 59 31.43 -15.00 -19.11
CA TYR A 59 32.05 -13.96 -18.30
C TYR A 59 33.18 -14.57 -17.45
N GLU A 60 34.43 -14.21 -17.77
CA GLU A 60 35.62 -14.67 -17.02
C GLU A 60 35.81 -13.93 -15.69
N LYS A 61 35.26 -12.71 -15.58
CA LYS A 61 35.35 -11.88 -14.37
C LYS A 61 34.13 -12.09 -13.49
N PRO A 62 34.28 -12.07 -12.15
CA PRO A 62 33.16 -12.22 -11.23
C PRO A 62 32.12 -11.10 -11.43
N ILE A 63 30.84 -11.49 -11.41
CA ILE A 63 29.69 -10.57 -11.54
C ILE A 63 29.05 -10.40 -10.18
N THR A 64 28.96 -9.15 -9.71
CA THR A 64 28.26 -8.82 -8.47
C THR A 64 26.77 -8.72 -8.72
N THR A 65 25.98 -9.52 -8.01
CA THR A 65 24.51 -9.45 -8.00
C THR A 65 24.04 -8.52 -6.89
N LEU A 66 23.25 -7.49 -7.23
CA LEU A 66 22.69 -6.54 -6.28
C LEU A 66 21.17 -6.63 -6.31
N ASP A 67 20.58 -7.08 -5.20
CA ASP A 67 19.14 -7.19 -5.03
C ASP A 67 18.63 -6.30 -3.91
N PHE A 68 17.43 -5.76 -4.08
CA PHE A 68 16.73 -5.05 -3.00
C PHE A 68 16.05 -6.05 -2.07
N THR A 69 16.32 -5.95 -0.77
CA THR A 69 15.55 -6.70 0.23
C THR A 69 14.12 -6.17 0.27
N SER A 70 13.16 -6.95 -0.24
CA SER A 70 11.73 -6.64 -0.19
C SER A 70 11.39 -5.25 -0.77
N LEU A 71 11.62 -5.10 -2.08
CA LEU A 71 11.42 -3.85 -2.84
C LEU A 71 10.05 -3.21 -2.61
N TYR A 72 8.94 -3.90 -2.90
CA TYR A 72 7.61 -3.30 -2.81
C TYR A 72 7.19 -2.90 -1.39
N PRO A 73 7.35 -3.74 -0.35
CA PRO A 73 7.06 -3.32 1.01
C PRO A 73 7.83 -2.06 1.43
N SER A 74 9.11 -1.96 1.03
CA SER A 74 9.95 -0.81 1.33
C SER A 74 9.44 0.47 0.66
N ILE A 75 9.06 0.39 -0.63
CA ILE A 75 8.45 1.52 -1.36
C ILE A 75 7.13 1.95 -0.71
N MET A 76 6.25 0.99 -0.41
CA MET A 76 4.95 1.27 0.22
C MET A 76 5.11 1.97 1.58
N MET A 77 6.09 1.55 2.38
CA MET A 77 6.39 2.16 3.66
C MET A 77 7.03 3.54 3.54
N ALA A 78 8.02 3.71 2.66
CA ALA A 78 8.73 4.97 2.46
C ALA A 78 7.83 6.10 1.95
N TYR A 79 6.95 5.78 0.99
CA TYR A 79 6.04 6.75 0.38
C TYR A 79 4.65 6.79 1.02
N ASN A 80 4.43 6.03 2.10
CA ASN A 80 3.17 5.97 2.85
C ASN A 80 1.96 5.57 1.98
N LEU A 81 2.19 4.67 1.02
CA LEU A 81 1.18 4.21 0.05
C LEU A 81 0.13 3.37 0.77
N CYS A 82 -1.12 3.85 0.76
CA CYS A 82 -2.24 3.21 1.44
C CYS A 82 -3.56 3.73 0.87
N TYR A 83 -4.58 2.86 0.78
CA TYR A 83 -5.93 3.25 0.36
C TYR A 83 -6.47 4.45 1.13
N CYS A 84 -6.25 4.50 2.45
CA CYS A 84 -6.71 5.59 3.32
C CYS A 84 -6.05 6.96 3.05
N ASN A 85 -4.92 7.00 2.33
CA ASN A 85 -4.13 8.21 2.12
C ASN A 85 -4.14 8.66 0.65
N LEU A 86 -4.89 7.98 -0.21
CA LEU A 86 -5.06 8.32 -1.63
C LEU A 86 -5.98 9.53 -1.74
N ILE A 87 -5.55 10.55 -2.49
CA ILE A 87 -6.36 11.73 -2.80
C ILE A 87 -6.93 11.55 -4.20
N ILE A 88 -8.25 11.45 -4.31
CA ILE A 88 -8.97 11.38 -5.59
C ILE A 88 -9.48 12.79 -5.89
N MET A 89 -9.06 13.34 -7.03
CA MET A 89 -9.36 14.73 -7.41
C MET A 89 -10.71 14.88 -8.14
N SER A 90 -11.62 13.91 -8.02
CA SER A 90 -12.98 14.00 -8.57
C SER A 90 -13.97 14.43 -7.49
N GLU A 91 -14.75 15.46 -7.81
CA GLU A 91 -15.79 16.07 -6.95
C GLU A 91 -16.77 15.06 -6.35
N ALA A 92 -16.97 13.90 -6.98
CA ALA A 92 -17.97 12.91 -6.60
C ALA A 92 -17.55 11.94 -5.50
N LEU A 93 -16.26 11.87 -5.16
CA LEU A 93 -15.80 10.94 -4.12
C LEU A 93 -14.72 11.57 -3.24
N LEU A 94 -15.11 12.61 -2.52
CA LEU A 94 -14.45 13.08 -1.31
C LEU A 94 -14.59 12.05 -0.17
N LEU A 95 -14.39 10.77 -0.47
CA LEU A 95 -14.41 9.70 0.52
C LEU A 95 -12.99 9.58 1.05
N VAL A 96 -12.64 10.59 1.85
CA VAL A 96 -11.50 10.56 2.74
C VAL A 96 -11.86 9.50 3.79
N VAL A 97 -11.57 8.23 3.51
CA VAL A 97 -11.95 7.11 4.39
C VAL A 97 -11.36 7.31 5.80
N SER A 98 -10.43 8.22 6.08
CA SER A 98 -9.81 8.28 7.41
C SER A 98 -9.31 9.63 7.94
N LEU A 99 -9.62 10.76 7.32
CA LEU A 99 -9.51 12.05 8.02
C LEU A 99 -10.97 12.45 8.33
N LYS A 100 -11.42 12.72 9.55
CA LYS A 100 -11.05 13.89 10.36
C LYS A 100 -10.56 15.12 9.57
N VAL A 101 -10.97 15.22 8.31
CA VAL A 101 -10.84 16.40 7.46
C VAL A 101 -12.27 16.74 7.16
N THR A 102 -12.69 17.82 7.79
CA THR A 102 -13.97 18.43 7.53
C THR A 102 -14.04 18.82 6.05
N PRO A 103 -15.22 18.78 5.41
CA PRO A 103 -15.40 19.22 4.03
C PRO A 103 -14.92 20.66 3.78
N GLU A 104 -14.66 21.43 4.83
CA GLU A 104 -14.06 22.78 4.77
C GLU A 104 -12.55 22.77 4.50
N ASP A 105 -11.82 21.73 4.89
CA ASP A 105 -10.37 21.65 4.69
C ASP A 105 -10.03 21.32 3.23
N VAL A 106 -10.88 20.58 2.50
CA VAL A 106 -10.60 20.29 1.09
C VAL A 106 -10.80 21.51 0.19
N ARG A 107 -11.68 22.46 0.60
CA ARG A 107 -11.83 23.76 -0.07
C ARG A 107 -10.78 24.80 0.37
N LYS A 108 -10.26 24.71 1.60
CA LYS A 108 -9.23 25.63 2.12
C LYS A 108 -7.81 25.25 1.75
N PHE A 109 -7.51 23.96 1.59
CA PHE A 109 -6.13 23.54 1.46
C PHE A 109 -5.67 23.54 -0.01
N ASN A 110 -5.16 24.70 -0.42
CA ASN A 110 -3.87 24.80 -1.11
C ASN A 110 -2.80 24.05 -0.27
N LEU A 111 -2.90 22.71 -0.18
CA LEU A 111 -1.99 21.86 0.59
C LEU A 111 -0.57 22.21 0.12
N PRO A 112 0.30 22.71 1.01
CA PRO A 112 1.65 23.04 0.60
C PRO A 112 2.30 21.78 0.03
N PRO A 113 3.07 21.88 -1.08
CA PRO A 113 3.69 20.73 -1.74
C PRO A 113 4.59 19.91 -0.81
N LYS A 114 4.92 20.47 0.36
CA LYS A 114 5.63 19.80 1.45
C LYS A 114 4.87 18.63 2.09
N CYS A 115 3.53 18.58 2.02
CA CYS A 115 2.71 17.60 2.74
C CYS A 115 2.25 16.39 1.91
N VAL A 116 2.59 16.37 0.63
CA VAL A 116 2.03 15.46 -0.36
C VAL A 116 3.15 14.79 -1.16
N ASN A 117 2.94 13.52 -1.52
CA ASN A 117 3.79 12.76 -2.45
C ASN A 117 3.03 12.53 -3.75
N LYS A 118 3.68 12.79 -4.89
CA LYS A 118 3.16 12.43 -6.21
C LYS A 118 3.92 11.21 -6.73
N THR A 119 3.19 10.24 -7.24
CA THR A 119 3.77 9.05 -7.88
C THR A 119 4.10 9.32 -9.35
N PRO A 120 4.97 8.49 -9.97
CA PRO A 120 5.19 8.55 -11.42
C PRO A 120 3.91 8.34 -12.24
N SER A 121 2.93 7.62 -11.70
CA SER A 121 1.61 7.40 -12.30
C SER A 121 0.64 8.58 -12.09
N SER A 122 1.11 9.75 -11.67
CA SER A 122 0.32 10.98 -11.38
C SER A 122 -0.65 10.91 -10.19
N GLU A 123 -0.74 9.78 -9.49
CA GLU A 123 -1.54 9.64 -8.28
C GLU A 123 -0.91 10.36 -7.09
N THR A 124 -1.77 10.90 -6.22
CA THR A 124 -1.35 11.80 -5.14
C THR A 124 -1.68 11.19 -3.77
N PHE A 125 -0.67 11.11 -2.89
CA PHE A 125 -0.76 10.50 -1.57
C PHE A 125 -0.34 11.45 -0.45
N VAL A 126 -1.00 11.34 0.70
CA VAL A 126 -0.68 12.11 1.91
C VAL A 126 0.61 11.59 2.58
N LYS A 127 1.51 12.48 3.00
CA LYS A 127 2.73 12.10 3.75
C LYS A 127 2.42 11.58 5.16
N SER A 128 3.36 10.78 5.69
CA SER A 128 3.27 10.15 7.00
C SER A 128 3.20 11.11 8.19
N ASN A 129 3.59 12.38 8.00
CA ASN A 129 3.52 13.44 9.02
C ASN A 129 2.09 13.77 9.43
N LEU A 130 1.16 13.77 8.47
CA LEU A 130 -0.25 14.08 8.74
C LEU A 130 -0.99 12.82 9.21
N GLN A 131 -0.85 11.72 8.45
CA GLN A 131 -1.48 10.46 8.79
C GLN A 131 -0.69 9.26 8.29
N LYS A 132 -0.39 8.33 9.21
CA LYS A 132 0.21 7.03 8.85
C LYS A 132 -0.86 6.06 8.35
N GLY A 133 -0.65 5.55 7.14
CA GLY A 133 -1.51 4.55 6.52
C GLY A 133 -1.58 3.24 7.30
N ILE A 134 -2.63 2.46 7.06
CA ILE A 134 -2.80 1.14 7.66
C ILE A 134 -1.81 0.14 7.08
N LEU A 135 -1.64 0.16 5.75
CA LEU A 135 -0.76 -0.73 4.99
C LEU A 135 0.71 -0.63 5.43
N PRO A 136 1.33 0.57 5.52
CA PRO A 136 2.69 0.71 6.05
C PRO A 136 2.86 0.16 7.47
N LYS A 137 1.85 0.33 8.34
CA LYS A 137 1.90 -0.17 9.71
C LYS A 137 1.77 -1.69 9.78
N PHE A 138 0.93 -2.26 8.92
CA PHE A 138 0.81 -3.70 8.74
C PHE A 138 2.13 -4.30 8.26
N LEU A 139 2.71 -3.75 7.19
CA LEU A 139 3.97 -4.24 6.63
C LEU A 139 5.10 -4.16 7.65
N LYS A 140 5.25 -3.05 8.35
CA LYS A 140 6.29 -2.89 9.39
C LYS A 140 6.20 -3.98 10.47
N ASN A 141 4.99 -4.35 10.90
CA ASN A 141 4.79 -5.40 11.90
C ASN A 141 5.11 -6.79 11.35
N SER A 142 4.84 -7.06 10.07
CA SER A 142 5.20 -8.33 9.44
C SER A 142 6.71 -8.49 9.32
N TRP A 143 7.44 -7.39 9.10
CA TRP A 143 8.91 -7.40 9.06
C TRP A 143 9.57 -7.61 10.42
N SER A 144 9.01 -7.06 11.50
CA SER A 144 9.56 -7.27 12.85
C SER A 144 9.38 -8.69 13.40
N LEU A 145 8.64 -9.53 12.69
CA LEU A 145 8.31 -10.92 13.08
C LEU A 145 9.09 -11.96 12.27
N SER A 146 9.89 -11.52 11.29
CA SER A 146 10.82 -12.34 10.50
C SER A 146 12.23 -12.17 11.04
#